data_AF-A0A1E7EII7-F1
#
_entry.id   AF-A0A1E7EII7-F1
#
_cell.length_a   1.000
_cell.length_b   1.000
_cell.length_c   1.000
_cell.angle_alpha   90.00
_cell.angle_beta   90.00
_cell.angle_gamma   90.00
#
_symmetry.space_group_name_H-M   'P 1'
#
loop_
_entity.id
_entity.type
_entity.pdbx_description
1 polymer ?
#
loop_
_entity_poly.entity_id
_entity_poly.type
_entity_poly.pdbx_seq_one_letter_code
_entity_poly.pdbx_strand_id
1 'polypeptide(L)'
;WMEMFEMLIEYKKQHKNTMVRKRFDKEVPKLRRWLVNQRHKYRKDKLPPQHLALLNSIDFEWEGVTSLSAEYNRIWMNMFKKLIEYKKQHKNTMVRKRYDKDPKLGQWVADQRQAYKKDTLLPQRLDLLNSIYFTWNGREAAHKTKYE
;
A
#
# COMPACT_ATOMS: atom_id res chain seq x y z
N TRP A 1 11.50 -11.37 -18.37
CA TRP A 1 10.48 -10.64 -17.58
C TRP A 1 9.10 -11.06 -18.03
N MET A 2 8.79 -10.99 -19.34
CA MET A 2 7.52 -11.47 -19.92
C MET A 2 7.19 -12.93 -19.57
N GLU A 3 8.14 -13.87 -19.68
CA GLU A 3 7.94 -15.26 -19.28
C GLU A 3 7.44 -15.42 -17.83
N MET A 4 7.97 -14.63 -16.88
CA MET A 4 7.53 -14.65 -15.48
C MET A 4 6.16 -13.99 -15.29
N PHE A 5 5.84 -13.00 -16.14
CA PHE A 5 4.54 -12.34 -16.15
C PHE A 5 3.45 -13.28 -16.72
N GLU A 6 3.74 -14.01 -17.79
CA GLU A 6 2.85 -15.07 -18.32
C GLU A 6 2.62 -16.18 -17.28
N MET A 7 3.69 -16.61 -16.61
CA MET A 7 3.60 -17.58 -15.50
C MET A 7 2.73 -17.06 -14.35
N LEU A 8 2.74 -15.75 -14.09
CA LEU A 8 1.87 -15.11 -13.09
C LEU A 8 0.41 -15.07 -13.53
N ILE A 9 0.13 -14.85 -14.83
CA ILE A 9 -1.23 -14.88 -15.39
C ILE A 9 -1.81 -16.29 -15.22
N GLU A 10 -1.06 -17.32 -15.58
CA GLU A 10 -1.52 -18.71 -15.44
C GLU A 10 -1.71 -19.08 -13.97
N TYR A 11 -0.80 -18.65 -13.09
CA TYR A 11 -0.98 -18.80 -11.65
C TYR A 11 -2.26 -18.11 -11.15
N LYS A 12 -2.53 -16.87 -11.58
CA LYS A 12 -3.76 -16.14 -11.22
C LYS A 12 -5.00 -16.88 -11.71
N LYS A 13 -4.97 -17.48 -12.89
CA LYS A 13 -6.08 -18.27 -13.45
C LYS A 13 -6.38 -19.50 -12.58
N GLN A 14 -5.35 -20.20 -12.13
CA GLN A 14 -5.48 -21.43 -11.31
C GLN A 14 -5.86 -21.13 -9.86
N HIS A 15 -5.29 -20.09 -9.25
CA HIS A 15 -5.41 -19.82 -7.82
C HIS A 15 -6.35 -18.64 -7.48
N LYS A 16 -6.88 -17.95 -8.50
CA LYS A 16 -7.70 -16.73 -8.39
C LYS A 16 -7.00 -15.60 -7.61
N ASN A 17 -5.68 -15.66 -7.49
CA ASN A 17 -4.86 -14.68 -6.79
C ASN A 17 -3.44 -14.65 -7.39
N THR A 18 -2.69 -13.58 -7.15
CA THR A 18 -1.30 -13.43 -7.65
C THR A 18 -0.25 -13.86 -6.61
N MET A 19 -0.63 -14.70 -5.64
CA MET A 19 0.08 -14.89 -4.38
C MET A 19 0.73 -16.28 -4.24
N VAL A 20 1.99 -16.39 -4.63
CA VAL A 20 2.78 -17.63 -4.44
C VAL A 20 3.29 -17.74 -2.97
N ARG A 21 2.68 -18.59 -2.15
CA ARG A 21 2.99 -18.81 -0.73
C ARG A 21 4.01 -19.94 -0.52
N LYS A 22 5.06 -19.68 0.26
CA LYS A 22 6.17 -20.63 0.54
C LYS A 22 5.71 -22.00 1.09
N ARG A 23 4.62 -22.03 1.87
CA ARG A 23 4.10 -23.28 2.48
C ARG A 23 3.23 -24.12 1.57
N PHE A 24 2.59 -23.51 0.57
CA PHE A 24 1.52 -24.14 -0.22
C PHE A 24 1.93 -24.35 -1.68
N ASP A 25 2.83 -23.52 -2.20
CA ASP A 25 3.23 -23.52 -3.62
C ASP A 25 4.70 -23.95 -3.76
N LYS A 26 4.97 -25.24 -3.48
CA LYS A 26 6.31 -25.83 -3.62
C LYS A 26 6.82 -25.82 -5.08
N GLU A 27 5.90 -25.81 -6.03
CA GLU A 27 6.16 -25.95 -7.48
C GLU A 27 6.63 -24.67 -8.18
N VAL A 28 6.54 -23.48 -7.56
CA VAL A 28 6.94 -22.23 -8.26
C VAL A 28 7.96 -21.33 -7.49
N PRO A 29 9.11 -21.85 -7.03
CA PRO A 29 10.10 -21.06 -6.29
C PRO A 29 10.66 -19.87 -7.10
N LYS A 30 10.77 -20.02 -8.43
CA LYS A 30 11.28 -19.00 -9.35
C LYS A 30 10.32 -17.80 -9.44
N LEU A 31 9.03 -18.05 -9.64
CA LEU A 31 8.00 -16.99 -9.67
C LEU A 31 7.97 -16.23 -8.35
N ARG A 32 7.97 -16.92 -7.21
CA ARG A 32 8.00 -16.25 -5.89
C ARG A 32 9.19 -15.30 -5.75
N ARG A 33 10.40 -15.74 -6.10
CA ARG A 33 11.62 -14.91 -6.03
C ARG A 33 11.50 -13.70 -6.95
N TRP A 34 10.94 -13.89 -8.13
CA TRP A 34 10.68 -12.81 -9.08
C TRP A 34 9.68 -11.79 -8.54
N LEU A 35 8.56 -12.22 -7.95
CA LEU A 35 7.55 -11.35 -7.33
C LEU A 35 8.13 -10.53 -6.16
N VAL A 36 8.96 -11.15 -5.31
CA VAL A 36 9.65 -10.43 -4.23
C VAL A 36 10.56 -9.33 -4.79
N ASN A 37 11.28 -9.63 -5.87
CA ASN A 37 12.12 -8.64 -6.55
C ASN A 37 11.29 -7.51 -7.17
N GLN A 38 10.14 -7.80 -7.80
CA GLN A 38 9.26 -6.76 -8.34
C GLN A 38 8.73 -5.84 -7.24
N ARG A 39 8.26 -6.40 -6.11
CA ARG A 39 7.83 -5.63 -4.94
C ARG A 39 8.96 -4.78 -4.35
N HIS A 40 10.19 -5.30 -4.33
CA HIS A 40 11.35 -4.53 -3.88
C HIS A 40 11.66 -3.36 -4.82
N LYS A 41 11.64 -3.59 -6.14
CA LYS A 41 11.85 -2.54 -7.15
C LYS A 41 10.76 -1.47 -7.09
N TYR A 42 9.50 -1.87 -6.92
CA TYR A 42 8.37 -0.96 -6.76
C TYR A 42 8.55 -0.03 -5.54
N ARG A 43 8.92 -0.57 -4.37
CA ARG A 43 9.18 0.23 -3.15
C ARG A 43 10.38 1.17 -3.24
N LYS A 44 11.24 0.99 -4.24
CA LYS A 44 12.44 1.82 -4.44
C LYS A 44 12.27 2.77 -5.62
N ASP A 45 11.08 2.83 -6.24
CA ASP A 45 10.81 3.54 -7.49
C ASP A 45 11.77 3.15 -8.63
N LYS A 46 12.26 1.90 -8.58
CA LYS A 46 13.19 1.32 -9.58
C LYS A 46 12.49 0.34 -10.51
N LEU A 47 11.16 0.28 -10.48
CA LEU A 47 10.39 -0.56 -11.39
C LEU A 47 10.06 0.23 -12.65
N PRO A 48 10.47 -0.23 -13.85
CA PRO A 48 10.14 0.44 -15.10
C PRO A 48 8.61 0.65 -15.25
N PRO A 49 8.15 1.81 -15.76
CA PRO A 49 6.72 2.12 -15.91
C PRO A 49 5.94 1.05 -16.69
N GLN A 50 6.54 0.49 -17.75
CA GLN A 50 5.95 -0.60 -18.53
C GLN A 50 5.68 -1.87 -17.70
N HIS A 51 6.56 -2.20 -16.75
CA HIS A 51 6.42 -3.35 -15.87
C HIS A 51 5.36 -3.10 -14.78
N LEU A 52 5.30 -1.86 -14.30
CA LEU A 52 4.26 -1.42 -13.37
C LEU A 52 2.87 -1.49 -14.03
N ALA A 53 2.74 -0.99 -15.25
CA ALA A 53 1.49 -1.03 -16.02
C ALA A 53 0.99 -2.47 -16.23
N LEU A 54 1.87 -3.38 -16.64
CA LEU A 54 1.54 -4.79 -16.83
C LEU A 54 1.13 -5.49 -15.52
N LEU A 55 1.82 -5.23 -14.41
CA LEU A 55 1.43 -5.80 -13.12
C LEU A 55 0.10 -5.21 -12.62
N ASN A 56 -0.13 -3.91 -12.83
CA ASN A 56 -1.40 -3.29 -12.49
C ASN A 56 -2.57 -3.80 -13.35
N SER A 57 -2.34 -4.15 -14.62
CA SER A 57 -3.40 -4.66 -15.51
C SER A 57 -3.97 -6.02 -15.08
N ILE A 58 -3.29 -6.72 -14.18
CA ILE A 58 -3.75 -7.97 -13.59
C ILE A 58 -4.07 -7.83 -12.11
N ASP A 59 -4.34 -6.62 -11.63
CA ASP A 59 -4.60 -6.31 -10.22
C ASP A 59 -3.53 -6.89 -9.28
N PHE A 60 -2.25 -6.78 -9.66
CA PHE A 60 -1.18 -7.41 -8.92
C PHE A 60 -1.08 -6.87 -7.49
N GLU A 61 -1.12 -7.78 -6.52
CA GLU A 61 -1.04 -7.44 -5.11
C GLU A 61 0.40 -7.09 -4.69
N TRP A 62 0.68 -5.78 -4.67
CA TRP A 62 1.96 -5.20 -4.24
C TRP A 62 2.26 -5.42 -2.76
N GLU A 63 1.23 -5.45 -1.91
CA GLU A 63 1.32 -5.90 -0.53
C GLU A 63 1.31 -7.44 -0.50
N GLY A 64 2.44 -8.07 -0.14
CA GLY A 64 2.53 -9.52 -0.18
C GLY A 64 1.71 -10.20 0.90
N VAL A 65 0.55 -10.77 0.56
CA VAL A 65 -0.38 -11.49 1.47
C VAL A 65 0.14 -12.82 1.99
N THR A 66 1.15 -12.77 2.87
CA THR A 66 1.01 -13.61 4.07
C THR A 66 -0.33 -13.25 4.74
N SER A 67 -0.96 -14.15 5.50
CA SER A 67 -2.16 -13.78 6.29
C SER A 67 -1.95 -12.47 7.06
N LEU A 68 -0.70 -12.23 7.48
CA LEU A 68 -0.19 -11.00 8.08
C LEU A 68 -0.35 -9.73 7.24
N SER A 69 -0.31 -9.77 5.90
CA SER A 69 -0.43 -8.56 5.07
C SER A 69 -1.86 -8.21 4.69
N ALA A 70 -2.75 -9.20 4.49
CA ALA A 70 -4.19 -8.91 4.40
C ALA A 70 -4.70 -8.40 5.75
N GLU A 71 -4.21 -8.98 6.85
CA GLU A 71 -4.45 -8.49 8.19
C GLU A 71 -3.86 -7.09 8.40
N TYR A 72 -2.64 -6.83 7.94
CA TYR A 72 -2.02 -5.50 8.00
C TYR A 72 -2.80 -4.47 7.19
N ASN A 73 -3.25 -4.81 5.98
CA ASN A 73 -4.09 -3.93 5.17
C ASN A 73 -5.44 -3.69 5.86
N ARG A 74 -6.07 -4.74 6.43
CA ARG A 74 -7.30 -4.61 7.22
C ARG A 74 -7.10 -3.69 8.42
N ILE A 75 -6.00 -3.83 9.16
CA ILE A 75 -5.65 -2.97 10.29
C ILE A 75 -5.46 -1.53 9.82
N TRP A 76 -4.75 -1.33 8.71
CA TRP A 76 -4.53 0.00 8.14
C TRP A 76 -5.85 0.65 7.71
N MET A 77 -6.71 -0.08 7.00
CA MET A 77 -8.04 0.38 6.58
C MET A 77 -8.95 0.67 7.78
N ASN A 78 -8.86 -0.10 8.86
CA ASN A 78 -9.60 0.18 10.09
C ASN A 78 -9.15 1.51 10.73
N MET A 79 -7.85 1.80 10.74
CA MET A 79 -7.34 3.09 11.21
C MET A 79 -7.72 4.25 10.28
N PHE A 80 -7.72 4.03 8.97
CA PHE A 80 -8.21 5.00 7.99
C PHE A 80 -9.69 5.33 8.23
N LYS A 81 -10.55 4.33 8.50
CA LYS A 81 -11.96 4.55 8.89
C LYS A 81 -12.08 5.37 10.18
N LYS A 82 -11.24 5.10 11.18
CA LYS A 82 -11.19 5.92 12.40
C LYS A 82 -10.80 7.37 12.13
N LEU A 83 -9.87 7.60 11.20
CA LEU A 83 -9.50 8.94 10.78
C LEU A 83 -10.65 9.67 10.06
N ILE A 84 -11.43 8.96 9.23
CA ILE A 84 -12.64 9.51 8.61
C ILE A 84 -13.63 9.96 9.71
N GLU A 85 -13.83 9.13 10.72
CA GLU A 85 -14.72 9.45 11.83
C GLU A 85 -14.21 10.64 12.65
N TYR A 86 -12.92 10.68 12.96
CA TYR A 86 -12.28 11.84 13.58
C TYR A 86 -12.53 13.11 12.75
N LYS A 87 -12.36 13.04 11.42
CA LYS A 87 -12.61 14.18 10.52
C LYS A 87 -14.06 14.64 10.58
N LYS A 88 -15.04 13.72 10.66
CA LYS A 88 -16.45 14.10 10.79
C LYS A 88 -16.71 14.91 12.06
N GLN A 89 -16.09 14.51 13.17
CA GLN A 89 -16.27 15.13 14.48
C GLN A 89 -15.49 16.45 14.64
N HIS A 90 -14.25 16.49 14.17
CA HIS A 90 -13.33 17.62 14.38
C HIS A 90 -13.19 18.54 13.15
N LYS A 91 -13.80 18.17 12.01
CA LYS A 91 -13.73 18.87 10.71
C LYS A 91 -12.32 19.00 10.13
N ASN A 92 -11.35 18.27 10.65
CA ASN A 92 -9.96 18.24 10.18
C ASN A 92 -9.34 16.85 10.40
N THR A 93 -8.14 16.63 9.85
CA THR A 93 -7.37 15.39 10.06
C THR A 93 -6.14 15.62 10.95
N MET A 94 -6.13 16.71 11.73
CA MET A 94 -5.01 17.10 12.60
C MET A 94 -5.06 16.36 13.95
N VAL A 95 -4.90 15.04 13.89
CA VAL A 95 -4.77 14.22 15.09
C VAL A 95 -3.39 14.45 15.72
N ARG A 96 -3.37 14.77 17.02
CA ARG A 96 -2.13 14.86 17.83
C ARG A 96 -1.56 13.47 18.06
N LYS A 97 -0.23 13.35 18.12
CA LYS A 97 0.44 12.04 18.34
C LYS A 97 -0.04 11.36 19.64
N ARG A 98 -0.21 12.14 20.71
CA ARG A 98 -0.78 11.70 21.99
C ARG A 98 -2.24 12.15 22.07
N TYR A 99 -3.10 11.56 21.25
CA TYR A 99 -4.53 11.86 21.28
C TYR A 99 -5.21 11.05 22.38
N ASP A 100 -5.72 11.71 23.41
CA ASP A 100 -6.18 11.03 24.63
C ASP A 100 -7.35 10.07 24.41
N LYS A 101 -8.28 10.41 23.50
CA LYS A 101 -9.44 9.55 23.20
C LYS A 101 -9.08 8.30 22.40
N ASP A 102 -8.05 8.37 21.55
CA ASP A 102 -7.53 7.22 20.81
C ASP A 102 -6.03 7.39 20.53
N PRO A 103 -5.17 6.98 21.48
CA PRO A 103 -3.72 7.11 21.32
C PRO A 103 -3.18 6.32 20.13
N LYS A 104 -3.85 5.23 19.75
CA LYS A 104 -3.46 4.40 18.60
C LYS A 104 -3.67 5.15 17.28
N LEU A 105 -4.78 5.88 17.16
CA LEU A 105 -5.03 6.75 16.00
C LEU A 105 -3.99 7.87 15.92
N GLY A 106 -3.67 8.51 17.05
CA GLY A 106 -2.66 9.56 17.11
C GLY A 106 -1.28 9.08 16.65
N GLN A 107 -0.85 7.91 17.12
CA GLN A 107 0.40 7.29 16.69
C GLN A 107 0.35 6.89 15.21
N TRP A 108 -0.72 6.25 14.75
CA TRP A 108 -0.87 5.83 13.36
C TRP A 108 -0.80 7.01 12.37
N VAL A 109 -1.43 8.14 12.69
CA VAL A 109 -1.36 9.38 11.90
C VAL A 109 0.08 9.90 11.84
N ALA A 110 0.80 9.87 12.96
CA ALA A 110 2.21 10.26 12.99
C ALA A 110 3.09 9.35 12.12
N ASP A 111 2.81 8.04 12.14
CA ASP A 111 3.51 7.06 11.31
C ASP A 111 3.26 7.30 9.81
N GLN A 112 2.02 7.66 9.41
CA GLN A 112 1.73 7.99 8.01
C GLN A 112 2.53 9.21 7.56
N ARG A 113 2.56 10.27 8.37
CA ARG A 113 3.36 11.47 8.08
C ARG A 113 4.85 11.16 7.97
N GLN A 114 5.37 10.29 8.84
CA GLN A 114 6.76 9.86 8.76
C GLN A 114 7.04 9.03 7.50
N ALA A 115 6.13 8.12 7.14
CA ALA A 115 6.25 7.30 5.93
C ALA A 115 6.20 8.16 4.66
N TYR A 116 5.35 9.19 4.62
CA TYR A 116 5.32 10.16 3.53
C TYR A 116 6.61 10.97 3.45
N LYS A 117 7.13 11.47 4.57
CA LYS A 117 8.42 12.20 4.61
C LYS A 117 9.60 11.36 4.14
N LYS A 118 9.55 10.04 4.33
CA LYS A 118 10.60 9.09 3.92
C LYS A 118 10.39 8.53 2.51
N ASP A 119 9.35 8.97 1.79
CA ASP A 119 8.92 8.41 0.50
C ASP A 119 8.73 6.87 0.55
N THR A 120 8.31 6.34 1.69
CA THR A 120 8.04 4.91 1.89
C THR A 120 6.54 4.59 1.97
N LEU A 121 5.68 5.61 1.88
CA LEU A 121 4.24 5.43 1.87
C LEU A 121 3.79 4.87 0.51
N LEU A 122 2.96 3.83 0.54
CA LEU A 122 2.45 3.23 -0.68
C LEU A 122 1.55 4.22 -1.44
N PRO A 123 1.66 4.30 -2.79
CA PRO A 123 0.82 5.18 -3.61
C PRO A 123 -0.68 5.06 -3.33
N GLN A 124 -1.20 3.83 -3.22
CA GLN A 124 -2.62 3.59 -2.92
C GLN A 124 -3.06 4.18 -1.57
N ARG A 125 -2.19 4.17 -0.56
CA ARG A 125 -2.45 4.74 0.77
C ARG A 125 -2.35 6.26 0.74
N LEU A 126 -1.42 6.79 -0.05
CA LEU A 126 -1.31 8.21 -0.32
C LEU A 126 -2.58 8.73 -1.00
N ASP A 127 -3.08 8.04 -2.02
CA ASP A 127 -4.32 8.39 -2.73
C ASP A 127 -5.53 8.37 -1.79
N LEU A 128 -5.66 7.34 -0.94
CA LEU A 128 -6.72 7.27 0.06
C LEU A 128 -6.65 8.42 1.06
N LEU A 129 -5.47 8.76 1.58
CA LEU A 129 -5.30 9.89 2.50
C LEU A 129 -5.58 11.23 1.80
N ASN A 130 -5.14 11.41 0.55
CA ASN A 130 -5.42 12.61 -0.22
C ASN A 130 -6.92 12.76 -0.52
N SER A 131 -7.64 11.67 -0.77
CA SER A 131 -9.09 11.72 -1.04
C SER A 131 -9.92 12.29 0.13
N ILE A 132 -9.36 12.25 1.35
CA ILE A 132 -9.97 12.85 2.54
C ILE A 132 -9.30 14.18 2.93
N TYR A 133 -8.56 14.82 2.02
CA TYR A 133 -7.83 16.08 2.25
C TYR A 133 -6.92 16.01 3.48
N PHE A 134 -6.16 14.92 3.63
CA PHE A 134 -5.31 14.69 4.79
C PHE A 134 -4.18 15.72 4.91
N THR A 135 -4.07 16.35 6.09
CA THR A 135 -3.02 17.34 6.39
C THR A 135 -1.69 16.67 6.75
N TRP A 136 -0.69 16.81 5.87
CA TRP A 136 0.65 16.24 6.06
C TRP A 136 1.51 17.02 7.06
N ASN A 137 1.60 18.37 6.95
CA ASN A 137 2.58 19.18 7.70
C ASN A 137 2.04 20.56 8.18
N GLY A 138 0.83 20.63 8.74
CA GLY A 138 0.24 21.91 9.18
C GLY A 138 -0.12 22.89 8.05
N ARG A 139 0.24 22.57 6.80
CA ARG A 139 -0.35 23.09 5.58
C ARG A 139 -1.15 21.96 4.93
N GLU A 140 -2.30 22.31 4.38
CA GLU A 140 -3.09 21.40 3.55
C GLU A 140 -2.20 20.75 2.50
N ALA A 141 -2.49 19.48 2.18
CA ALA A 141 -1.82 18.78 1.11
C ALA A 141 -2.12 19.53 -0.20
N ALA A 142 -1.26 20.47 -0.58
CA ALA A 142 -1.20 20.93 -1.95
C ALA A 142 -0.97 19.66 -2.78
N HIS A 143 -1.91 19.40 -3.68
CA HIS A 143 -1.82 18.34 -4.68
C HIS A 143 -0.39 18.31 -5.22
N LYS A 144 0.41 17.29 -4.84
CA LYS A 144 1.55 16.91 -5.66
C LYS A 144 0.97 16.15 -6.85
N THR A 145 0.38 16.88 -7.79
CA THR A 145 0.17 16.41 -9.15
C THR A 145 1.57 16.15 -9.71
N LYS A 146 2.00 14.89 -9.66
CA LYS A 146 3.21 14.45 -10.33
C LYS A 146 2.83 14.02 -11.76
N TYR A 147 2.38 15.01 -12.53
CA TYR A 147 2.20 14.93 -13.98
C TYR A 147 2.45 16.33 -14.53
N GLU A 148 3.72 16.66 -14.71
CA GLU A 148 4.28 17.61 -15.68
C GLU A 148 5.78 17.31 -15.82
#